data_AF-A0A956IY49-F1
#
_entry.id   AF-A0A956IY49-F1
#
_cell.length_a   1.000
_cell.length_b   1.000
_cell.length_c   1.000
_cell.angle_alpha   90.00
_cell.angle_beta   90.00
_cell.angle_gamma   90.00
#
_symmetry.space_group_name_H-M   'P 1'
#
loop_
_entity.id
_entity.type
_entity.pdbx_description
1 polymer ?
#
loop_
_entity_poly.entity_id
_entity_poly.type
_entity_poly.pdbx_seq_one_letter_code
_entity_poly.pdbx_strand_id
1 'polypeptide(L)'
;MAGAQRIRVAVAQLAYHPAARVDGRSPLEDPLFVADSSGALPSALRPPGCALDPIVEGRVATLERRVREVHGEQLLARITAILERCQRWGVELLVLPEYSVAAELLPAIAAAAGEVMVVAGSHVIDKRELQGASGGGIYGDLGWQGDARAMQGCAAAPVLHRGEVVHLQGKLHPAEHGDERARWSGRRFATIDLAPLGVDGSLAVLFGNDLRDRSDAVWRDEIEAALGDCRLLAVIASPYLFSPA
;
A
#
# COMPACT_ATOMS: atom_id res chain seq x y z
N MET A 1 12.55 20.91 -31.29
CA MET A 1 12.86 19.65 -30.59
C MET A 1 12.48 19.85 -29.14
N ALA A 2 11.39 19.22 -28.68
CA ALA A 2 11.08 19.19 -27.26
C ALA A 2 12.21 18.42 -26.56
N GLY A 3 12.95 19.09 -25.68
CA GLY A 3 14.00 18.44 -24.90
C GLY A 3 13.40 17.29 -24.12
N ALA A 4 14.11 16.15 -24.03
CA ALA A 4 13.67 15.03 -23.23
C ALA A 4 13.29 15.50 -21.82
N GLN A 5 11.99 15.47 -21.51
CA GLN A 5 11.50 15.77 -20.17
C GLN A 5 12.08 14.72 -19.22
N ARG A 6 12.87 15.19 -18.26
CA ARG A 6 13.51 14.36 -17.24
C ARG A 6 12.62 14.37 -16.03
N ILE A 7 12.36 13.19 -15.48
CA ILE A 7 11.66 13.02 -14.21
C ILE A 7 12.64 12.59 -13.12
N ARG A 8 12.52 13.18 -11.93
CA ARG A 8 13.28 12.77 -10.74
C ARG A 8 12.46 11.80 -9.91
N VAL A 9 12.97 10.58 -9.79
CA VAL A 9 12.33 9.49 -9.04
C VAL A 9 13.13 9.18 -7.78
N ALA A 10 12.44 8.95 -6.68
CA ALA A 10 13.02 8.38 -5.46
C ALA A 10 12.33 7.06 -5.11
N VAL A 11 13.10 6.15 -4.54
CA VAL A 11 12.59 4.90 -3.95
C VAL A 11 13.00 4.92 -2.48
N ALA A 12 12.03 4.76 -1.59
CA ALA A 12 12.31 4.67 -0.16
C ALA A 12 12.43 3.20 0.26
N GLN A 13 13.34 2.94 1.18
CA GLN A 13 13.35 1.71 1.96
C GLN A 13 12.99 2.06 3.39
N LEU A 14 12.02 1.35 3.95
CA LEU A 14 11.57 1.52 5.32
C LEU A 14 11.91 0.26 6.10
N ALA A 15 12.36 0.41 7.33
CA ALA A 15 12.23 -0.66 8.32
C ALA A 15 10.75 -0.66 8.73
N TYR A 16 9.92 -1.40 7.99
CA TYR A 16 8.47 -1.40 8.15
C TYR A 16 7.96 -2.77 8.57
N HIS A 17 6.82 -2.75 9.24
CA HIS A 17 6.00 -3.92 9.49
C HIS A 17 4.85 -3.92 8.49
N PRO A 18 4.48 -5.08 7.92
CA PRO A 18 3.45 -5.13 6.88
C PRO A 18 2.15 -4.44 7.31
N ALA A 19 1.69 -3.49 6.50
CA ALA A 19 0.40 -2.83 6.57
C ALA A 19 -0.73 -3.77 6.12
N ALA A 20 -0.70 -4.99 6.62
CA ALA A 20 -1.67 -6.02 6.33
C ALA A 20 -2.48 -6.37 7.56
N ARG A 21 -3.74 -6.74 7.37
CA ARG A 21 -4.54 -7.31 8.45
C ARG A 21 -4.32 -8.81 8.51
N VAL A 22 -4.18 -9.34 9.71
CA VAL A 22 -4.06 -10.77 9.99
C VAL A 22 -5.06 -11.11 11.09
N ASP A 23 -5.92 -12.10 10.85
CA ASP A 23 -7.03 -12.44 11.76
C ASP A 23 -7.92 -11.23 12.14
N GLY A 24 -8.10 -10.28 11.21
CA GLY A 24 -8.88 -9.05 11.44
C GLY A 24 -8.20 -7.98 12.31
N ARG A 25 -6.97 -8.21 12.79
CA ARG A 25 -6.19 -7.23 13.56
C ARG A 25 -5.66 -6.12 12.66
N SER A 26 -5.65 -4.88 13.17
CA SER A 26 -5.00 -3.78 12.47
C SER A 26 -3.47 -3.88 12.57
N PRO A 27 -2.73 -3.63 11.47
CA PRO A 27 -1.26 -3.55 11.53
C PRO A 27 -0.76 -2.43 12.44
N LEU A 28 -1.61 -1.46 12.78
CA LEU A 28 -1.27 -0.39 13.72
C LEU A 28 -1.49 -0.79 15.19
N GLU A 29 -2.40 -1.74 15.47
CA GLU A 29 -2.70 -2.18 16.85
C GLU A 29 -1.69 -3.21 17.36
N ASP A 30 -1.14 -4.00 16.45
CA ASP A 30 -0.17 -5.05 16.74
C ASP A 30 0.90 -5.07 15.63
N PRO A 31 1.86 -4.12 15.67
CA PRO A 31 2.86 -3.97 14.62
C PRO A 31 3.91 -5.09 14.64
N LEU A 32 3.87 -6.01 15.61
CA LEU A 32 4.82 -7.10 15.70
C LEU A 32 4.39 -8.28 14.82
N PHE A 33 4.87 -8.27 13.57
CA PHE A 33 4.71 -9.34 12.59
C PHE A 33 5.87 -10.33 12.67
N VAL A 34 5.85 -11.22 13.66
CA VAL A 34 6.82 -12.31 13.77
C VAL A 34 6.08 -13.63 13.57
N ALA A 35 6.44 -14.34 12.49
CA ALA A 35 5.92 -15.67 12.28
C ALA A 35 6.54 -16.63 13.31
N ASP A 36 5.72 -17.50 13.90
CA ASP A 36 6.21 -18.59 14.72
C ASP A 36 6.80 -19.71 13.85
N SER A 37 7.29 -20.79 14.48
CA SER A 37 7.85 -21.94 13.78
C SER A 37 6.86 -22.67 12.85
N SER A 38 5.56 -22.43 13.00
CA SER A 38 4.51 -22.97 12.13
C SER A 38 4.16 -22.05 10.96
N GLY A 39 4.74 -20.85 10.91
CA GLY A 39 4.40 -19.82 9.92
C GLY A 39 3.15 -19.02 10.30
N ALA A 40 2.51 -19.30 11.45
CA ALA A 40 1.42 -18.50 11.95
C ALA A 40 1.95 -17.15 12.47
N LEU A 41 1.13 -16.11 12.38
CA LEU A 41 1.45 -14.76 12.84
C LEU A 41 0.64 -14.47 14.10
N PRO A 42 0.99 -15.02 15.28
CA PRO A 42 0.21 -14.82 16.50
C PRO A 42 0.18 -13.34 16.89
N SER A 43 -0.82 -12.96 17.69
CA SER A 43 -0.81 -11.63 18.28
C SER A 43 0.22 -11.52 19.40
N ALA A 44 0.98 -10.43 19.40
CA ALA A 44 1.89 -10.14 20.50
C ALA A 44 1.13 -9.70 21.76
N LEU A 45 -0.12 -9.26 21.60
CA LEU A 45 -0.96 -8.74 22.68
C LEU A 45 -2.04 -9.72 23.14
N ARG A 46 -2.42 -10.68 22.30
CA ARG A 46 -3.50 -11.65 22.56
C ARG A 46 -3.00 -13.10 22.45
N PRO A 47 -3.04 -13.88 23.54
CA PRO A 47 -2.72 -15.30 23.48
C PRO A 47 -3.66 -16.04 22.51
N PRO A 48 -3.15 -16.96 21.67
CA PRO A 48 -3.99 -17.71 20.75
C PRO A 48 -4.98 -18.61 21.50
N GLY A 49 -6.23 -18.68 21.03
CA GLY A 49 -7.23 -19.64 21.50
C GLY A 49 -7.78 -19.39 22.91
N CYS A 50 -7.48 -18.26 23.56
CA CYS A 50 -7.97 -17.96 24.90
C CYS A 50 -8.94 -16.77 24.89
N ALA A 51 -10.13 -16.96 25.46
CA ALA A 51 -10.98 -15.84 25.84
C ALA A 51 -10.34 -15.11 27.03
N LEU A 52 -10.19 -13.79 26.90
CA LEU A 52 -9.67 -12.96 27.99
C LEU A 52 -10.80 -12.65 28.99
N ASP A 53 -10.44 -12.56 30.27
CA ASP A 53 -11.32 -11.98 31.28
C ASP A 53 -11.72 -10.55 30.88
N PRO A 54 -12.97 -10.09 31.08
CA PRO A 54 -13.42 -8.77 30.64
C PRO A 54 -12.56 -7.60 31.11
N ILE A 55 -11.94 -7.68 32.30
CA ILE A 55 -11.03 -6.64 32.81
C ILE A 55 -9.74 -6.63 31.99
N VAL A 56 -9.22 -7.82 31.67
CA VAL A 56 -8.02 -7.96 30.84
C VAL A 56 -8.32 -7.52 29.41
N GLU A 57 -9.48 -7.87 28.86
CA GLU A 57 -9.94 -7.44 27.53
C GLU A 57 -9.95 -5.91 27.42
N GLY A 58 -10.51 -5.20 28.42
CA GLY A 58 -10.50 -3.73 28.45
C GLY A 58 -9.10 -3.12 28.52
N ARG A 59 -8.16 -3.78 29.23
CA ARG A 59 -6.76 -3.35 29.29
C ARG A 59 -6.03 -3.58 27.96
N VAL A 60 -6.27 -4.71 27.31
CA VAL A 60 -5.70 -5.03 25.99
C VAL A 60 -6.21 -4.04 24.95
N ALA A 61 -7.52 -3.77 24.89
CA ALA A 61 -8.08 -2.76 23.99
C ALA A 61 -7.48 -1.36 24.22
N THR A 62 -7.24 -1.00 25.48
CA THR A 62 -6.56 0.27 25.82
C THR A 62 -5.12 0.29 25.33
N LEU A 63 -4.39 -0.82 25.45
CA LEU A 63 -3.03 -0.96 24.96
C LEU A 63 -2.98 -0.91 23.43
N GLU A 64 -3.84 -1.68 22.74
CA GLU A 64 -3.98 -1.69 21.27
C GLU A 64 -4.20 -0.28 20.70
N ARG A 65 -5.06 0.52 21.34
CA ARG A 65 -5.27 1.92 20.97
C ARG A 65 -4.02 2.77 21.13
N ARG A 66 -3.31 2.66 22.26
CA ARG A 66 -2.07 3.41 22.51
C ARG A 66 -0.96 3.00 21.54
N VAL A 67 -0.88 1.71 21.21
CA VAL A 67 0.07 1.19 20.22
C VAL A 67 -0.26 1.76 18.84
N ARG A 68 -1.53 1.76 18.43
CA ARG A 68 -1.99 2.40 17.17
C ARG A 68 -1.55 3.85 17.10
N GLU A 69 -1.86 4.64 18.13
CA GLU A 69 -1.55 6.07 18.16
C GLU A 69 -0.04 6.30 17.99
N VAL A 70 0.78 5.69 18.86
CA VAL A 70 2.23 5.89 18.85
C VAL A 70 2.87 5.35 17.55
N HIS A 71 2.45 4.17 17.09
CA HIS A 71 3.02 3.57 15.88
C HIS A 71 2.63 4.35 14.62
N GLY A 72 1.37 4.78 14.53
CA GLY A 72 0.87 5.62 13.45
C GLY A 72 1.62 6.95 13.38
N GLU A 73 1.78 7.64 14.52
CA GLU A 73 2.56 8.88 14.62
C GLU A 73 4.02 8.69 14.18
N GLN A 74 4.69 7.63 14.65
CA GLN A 74 6.07 7.34 14.28
C GLN A 74 6.23 6.99 12.79
N LEU A 75 5.29 6.23 12.22
CA LEU A 75 5.32 5.89 10.79
C LEU A 75 5.07 7.14 9.94
N LEU A 76 4.06 7.94 10.29
CA LEU A 76 3.77 9.19 9.59
C LEU A 76 4.94 10.16 9.66
N ALA A 77 5.55 10.38 10.83
CA ALA A 77 6.70 11.26 10.98
C ALA A 77 7.87 10.84 10.07
N ARG A 78 8.13 9.53 9.93
CA ARG A 78 9.16 9.00 9.03
C ARG A 78 8.83 9.28 7.56
N ILE A 79 7.59 9.01 7.14
CA ILE A 79 7.15 9.22 5.75
C ILE A 79 7.16 10.72 5.42
N THR A 80 6.67 11.58 6.31
CA THR A 80 6.71 13.04 6.15
C THR A 80 8.15 13.54 6.01
N ALA A 81 9.09 13.08 6.83
CA ALA A 81 10.50 13.45 6.70
C ALA A 81 11.09 13.05 5.33
N ILE A 82 10.70 11.90 4.79
CA ILE A 82 11.09 11.45 3.44
C ILE A 82 10.47 12.38 2.37
N LEU A 83 9.19 12.70 2.48
CA LEU A 83 8.48 13.59 1.54
C LEU A 83 9.10 14.99 1.54
N GLU A 84 9.36 15.57 2.70
CA GLU A 84 10.05 16.86 2.81
C GLU A 84 11.42 16.81 2.13
N ARG A 85 12.15 15.70 2.27
CA ARG A 85 13.45 15.54 1.63
C ARG A 85 13.31 15.42 0.11
N CYS A 86 12.32 14.67 -0.36
CA CYS A 86 11.97 14.53 -1.77
C CYS A 86 11.64 15.90 -2.39
N GLN A 87 10.81 16.70 -1.73
CA GLN A 87 10.47 18.06 -2.17
C GLN A 87 11.72 18.95 -2.28
N ARG A 88 12.60 18.95 -1.26
CA ARG A 88 13.86 19.71 -1.30
C ARG A 88 14.81 19.26 -2.41
N TRP A 89 14.75 17.99 -2.79
CA TRP A 89 15.53 17.42 -3.90
C TRP A 89 14.87 17.59 -5.27
N GLY A 90 13.65 18.13 -5.31
CA GLY A 90 12.85 18.24 -6.53
C GLY A 90 12.49 16.87 -7.11
N VAL A 91 12.28 15.87 -6.26
CA VAL A 91 11.72 14.57 -6.65
C VAL A 91 10.27 14.78 -7.03
N GLU A 92 9.86 14.18 -8.14
CA GLU A 92 8.50 14.28 -8.69
C GLU A 92 7.71 13.00 -8.45
N LEU A 93 8.38 11.86 -8.34
CA LEU A 93 7.78 10.55 -8.06
C LEU A 93 8.51 9.85 -6.92
N LEU A 94 7.78 9.49 -5.86
CA LEU A 94 8.25 8.66 -4.75
C LEU A 94 7.57 7.30 -4.79
N VAL A 95 8.35 6.23 -4.71
CA VAL A 95 7.86 4.86 -4.58
C VAL A 95 8.16 4.33 -3.17
N LEU A 96 7.12 3.90 -2.46
CA LEU A 96 7.23 3.29 -1.14
C LEU A 96 7.18 1.75 -1.22
N PRO A 97 7.79 1.01 -0.26
CA PRO A 97 7.82 -0.45 -0.29
C PRO A 97 6.44 -1.10 -0.21
N GLU A 98 6.28 -2.33 -0.71
CA GLU A 98 5.03 -3.09 -0.62
C GLU A 98 4.57 -3.27 0.84
N TYR A 99 3.29 -3.10 1.17
CA TYR A 99 2.80 -3.20 2.54
C TYR A 99 3.43 -2.21 3.54
N SER A 100 3.89 -1.04 3.11
CA SER A 100 4.51 -0.08 4.03
C SER A 100 3.60 1.01 4.58
N VAL A 101 2.39 1.19 4.01
CA VAL A 101 1.47 2.26 4.41
C VAL A 101 0.11 1.68 4.77
N ALA A 102 -0.33 1.90 6.02
CA ALA A 102 -1.69 1.59 6.42
C ALA A 102 -2.67 2.61 5.80
N ALA A 103 -3.85 2.15 5.39
CA ALA A 103 -4.88 3.00 4.80
C ALA A 103 -5.15 4.27 5.62
N GLU A 104 -5.29 4.12 6.94
CA GLU A 104 -5.57 5.19 7.90
C GLU A 104 -4.59 6.38 7.81
N LEU A 105 -3.37 6.18 7.29
CA LEU A 105 -2.36 7.22 7.12
C LEU A 105 -2.40 7.93 5.76
N LEU A 106 -3.14 7.41 4.78
CA LEU A 106 -3.19 7.96 3.42
C LEU A 106 -3.60 9.44 3.38
N PRO A 107 -4.59 9.93 4.15
CA PRO A 107 -4.95 11.35 4.10
C PRO A 107 -3.82 12.27 4.55
N ALA A 108 -3.11 11.89 5.61
CA ALA A 108 -1.97 12.66 6.10
C ALA A 108 -0.79 12.61 5.13
N ILE A 109 -0.54 11.46 4.50
CA ILE A 109 0.49 11.30 3.48
C ILE A 109 0.16 12.11 2.22
N ALA A 110 -1.08 12.06 1.75
CA ALA A 110 -1.54 12.82 0.59
C ALA A 110 -1.40 14.33 0.81
N ALA A 111 -1.75 14.81 2.00
CA ALA A 111 -1.56 16.21 2.40
C ALA A 111 -0.07 16.60 2.47
N ALA A 112 0.79 15.73 3.01
CA ALA A 112 2.22 15.98 3.13
C ALA A 112 2.98 15.91 1.79
N ALA A 113 2.47 15.15 0.82
CA ALA A 113 3.14 14.93 -0.45
C ALA A 113 3.26 16.20 -1.31
N GLY A 114 2.27 17.10 -1.21
CA GLY A 114 2.22 18.31 -2.04
C GLY A 114 2.21 17.95 -3.53
N GLU A 115 3.20 18.44 -4.27
CA GLU A 115 3.37 18.18 -5.71
C GLU A 115 4.04 16.83 -6.03
N VAL A 116 4.55 16.10 -5.02
CA VAL A 116 5.18 14.80 -5.26
C VAL A 116 4.10 13.75 -5.51
N MET A 117 4.18 13.03 -6.64
CA MET A 117 3.38 11.84 -6.86
C MET A 117 3.94 10.70 -6.00
N VAL A 118 3.08 10.00 -5.26
CA VAL A 118 3.49 8.92 -4.34
C VAL A 118 2.80 7.63 -4.74
N VAL A 119 3.59 6.61 -5.10
CA VAL A 119 3.10 5.23 -5.18
C VAL A 119 3.19 4.67 -3.76
N ALA A 120 2.05 4.64 -3.07
CA ALA A 120 1.98 4.21 -1.69
C ALA A 120 2.11 2.69 -1.58
N GLY A 121 2.91 2.27 -0.60
CA GLY A 121 3.10 0.89 -0.25
C GLY A 121 1.81 0.27 0.25
N SER A 122 1.39 -0.81 -0.40
CA SER A 122 0.04 -1.39 -0.30
C SER A 122 -0.57 -1.58 1.10
N HIS A 123 -1.88 -1.84 1.13
CA HIS A 123 -2.62 -2.50 2.19
C HIS A 123 -3.79 -3.26 1.57
N VAL A 124 -4.50 -4.02 2.39
CA VAL A 124 -5.66 -4.80 1.95
C VAL A 124 -6.90 -3.97 2.16
N ILE A 125 -7.75 -3.88 1.14
CA ILE A 125 -9.00 -3.12 1.23
C ILE A 125 -10.04 -3.96 1.97
N ASP A 126 -10.48 -3.52 3.14
CA ASP A 126 -11.55 -4.14 3.90
C ASP A 126 -12.81 -3.27 3.97
N LYS A 127 -13.82 -3.75 4.71
CA LYS A 127 -15.09 -3.03 4.86
C LYS A 127 -14.94 -1.68 5.57
N ARG A 128 -14.02 -1.56 6.54
CA ARG A 128 -13.74 -0.32 7.28
C ARG A 128 -13.14 0.73 6.37
N GLU A 129 -12.19 0.36 5.50
CA GLU A 129 -11.62 1.32 4.55
C GLU A 129 -12.65 1.81 3.51
N LEU A 130 -13.72 1.06 3.28
CA LEU A 130 -14.85 1.41 2.41
C LEU A 130 -15.99 2.14 3.14
N GLN A 131 -15.92 2.26 4.47
CA GLN A 131 -16.90 2.95 5.31
C GLN A 131 -16.41 4.37 5.61
N GLY A 132 -16.92 5.35 4.86
CA GLY A 132 -16.59 6.77 5.02
C GLY A 132 -17.84 7.63 4.89
N ALA A 133 -17.75 8.90 5.32
CA ALA A 133 -18.88 9.82 5.35
C ALA A 133 -19.50 10.04 3.96
N SER A 134 -18.71 9.90 2.90
CA SER A 134 -19.10 10.10 1.51
C SER A 134 -19.58 8.82 0.81
N GLY A 135 -19.72 7.69 1.52
CA GLY A 135 -20.13 6.40 0.95
C GLY A 135 -19.05 5.64 0.15
N GLY A 136 -17.95 6.32 -0.20
CA GLY A 136 -16.76 5.78 -0.89
C GLY A 136 -15.57 5.44 0.02
N GLY A 137 -15.71 5.58 1.34
CA GLY A 137 -14.62 5.30 2.26
C GLY A 137 -13.45 6.27 2.14
N ILE A 138 -12.30 5.85 2.64
CA ILE A 138 -11.08 6.66 2.65
C ILE A 138 -10.62 7.08 1.25
N TYR A 139 -10.87 6.26 0.24
CA TYR A 139 -10.49 6.57 -1.14
C TYR A 139 -11.41 7.61 -1.76
N GLY A 140 -12.73 7.51 -1.53
CA GLY A 140 -13.68 8.51 -1.99
C GLY A 140 -13.44 9.86 -1.34
N ASP A 141 -13.11 9.86 -0.04
CA ASP A 141 -12.73 11.08 0.69
C ASP A 141 -11.41 11.69 0.16
N LEU A 142 -10.57 10.88 -0.49
CA LEU A 142 -9.36 11.30 -1.21
C LEU A 142 -9.59 11.48 -2.72
N GLY A 143 -10.83 11.66 -3.18
CA GLY A 143 -11.13 12.00 -4.57
C GLY A 143 -11.08 10.85 -5.58
N TRP A 144 -10.90 9.60 -5.13
CA TRP A 144 -10.95 8.45 -6.03
C TRP A 144 -12.34 8.31 -6.67
N GLN A 145 -12.39 8.33 -8.01
CA GLN A 145 -13.64 8.26 -8.78
C GLN A 145 -14.05 6.83 -9.17
N GLY A 146 -13.17 5.85 -8.96
CA GLY A 146 -13.48 4.45 -9.26
C GLY A 146 -14.23 3.74 -8.14
N ASP A 147 -14.67 2.50 -8.42
CA ASP A 147 -15.32 1.67 -7.41
C ASP A 147 -14.28 0.92 -6.57
N ALA A 148 -13.88 1.51 -5.43
CA ALA A 148 -12.99 0.84 -4.48
C ALA A 148 -13.60 -0.46 -3.89
N ARG A 149 -14.93 -0.61 -3.89
CA ARG A 149 -15.59 -1.82 -3.37
C ARG A 149 -15.33 -3.03 -4.26
N ALA A 150 -15.13 -2.83 -5.56
CA ALA A 150 -14.73 -3.89 -6.48
C ALA A 150 -13.37 -4.51 -6.14
N MET A 151 -12.57 -3.86 -5.30
CA MET A 151 -11.26 -4.30 -4.81
C MET A 151 -11.29 -4.76 -3.34
N GLN A 152 -12.46 -4.94 -2.74
CA GLN A 152 -12.56 -5.45 -1.37
C GLN A 152 -11.88 -6.84 -1.26
N GLY A 153 -10.94 -6.94 -0.33
CA GLY A 153 -10.12 -8.13 -0.06
C GLY A 153 -8.90 -8.27 -0.98
N CYS A 154 -8.70 -7.37 -1.93
CA CYS A 154 -7.47 -7.25 -2.71
C CYS A 154 -6.45 -6.40 -1.93
N ALA A 155 -5.17 -6.72 -2.07
CA ALA A 155 -4.13 -5.75 -1.78
C ALA A 155 -4.12 -4.71 -2.89
N ALA A 156 -4.03 -3.43 -2.54
CA ALA A 156 -4.02 -2.33 -3.49
C ALA A 156 -2.93 -1.31 -3.19
N ALA A 157 -2.40 -0.69 -4.23
CA ALA A 157 -1.37 0.35 -4.18
C ALA A 157 -2.01 1.67 -4.65
N PRO A 158 -2.38 2.55 -3.71
CA PRO A 158 -2.85 3.88 -4.07
C PRO A 158 -1.71 4.70 -4.68
N VAL A 159 -2.01 5.42 -5.75
CA VAL A 159 -1.14 6.49 -6.26
C VAL A 159 -1.75 7.81 -5.85
N LEU A 160 -1.01 8.57 -5.06
CA LEU A 160 -1.40 9.85 -4.52
C LEU A 160 -0.75 10.98 -5.33
N HIS A 161 -1.48 12.04 -5.63
CA HIS A 161 -0.92 13.26 -6.20
C HIS A 161 -1.80 14.45 -5.80
N ARG A 162 -1.20 15.54 -5.30
CA ARG A 162 -1.90 16.78 -4.92
C ARG A 162 -3.08 16.57 -3.97
N GLY A 163 -2.90 15.71 -2.97
CA GLY A 163 -3.92 15.42 -1.96
C GLY A 163 -4.97 14.38 -2.36
N GLU A 164 -4.92 13.86 -3.58
CA GLU A 164 -5.93 12.93 -4.11
C GLU A 164 -5.34 11.56 -4.46
N VAL A 165 -6.17 10.51 -4.38
CA VAL A 165 -5.91 9.20 -4.98
C VAL A 165 -6.27 9.28 -6.46
N VAL A 166 -5.24 9.38 -7.31
CA VAL A 166 -5.40 9.43 -8.77
C VAL A 166 -5.46 8.05 -9.41
N HIS A 167 -5.00 7.02 -8.70
CA HIS A 167 -5.05 5.64 -9.15
C HIS A 167 -5.06 4.67 -7.98
N LEU A 168 -5.62 3.48 -8.20
CA LEU A 168 -5.62 2.39 -7.23
C LEU A 168 -5.38 1.07 -7.96
N GLN A 169 -4.13 0.58 -7.91
CA GLN A 169 -3.73 -0.65 -8.60
C GLN A 169 -3.88 -1.85 -7.65
N GLY A 170 -4.73 -2.81 -8.02
CA GLY A 170 -4.86 -4.07 -7.28
C GLY A 170 -3.72 -5.05 -7.60
N LYS A 171 -3.28 -5.81 -6.60
CA LYS A 171 -2.28 -6.89 -6.77
C LYS A 171 -2.86 -8.02 -7.61
N LEU A 172 -2.20 -8.37 -8.71
CA LEU A 172 -2.73 -9.33 -9.70
C LEU A 172 -2.50 -10.79 -9.27
N HIS A 173 -1.38 -11.06 -8.59
CA HIS A 173 -0.97 -12.39 -8.15
C HIS A 173 -0.84 -12.39 -6.62
N PRO A 174 -1.96 -12.58 -5.88
CA PRO A 174 -1.88 -12.80 -4.44
C PRO A 174 -1.06 -14.07 -4.16
N ALA A 175 -0.30 -14.08 -3.06
CA ALA A 175 0.53 -15.23 -2.74
C ALA A 175 -0.33 -16.44 -2.32
N GLU A 176 -0.03 -17.63 -2.87
CA GLU A 176 -0.83 -18.84 -2.72
C GLU A 176 -0.82 -19.43 -1.29
N HIS A 177 0.26 -19.19 -0.53
CA HIS A 177 0.46 -19.78 0.80
C HIS A 177 1.04 -18.73 1.76
N GLY A 178 0.39 -18.53 2.91
CA GLY A 178 0.91 -17.70 4.01
C GLY A 178 0.54 -16.22 3.99
N ASP A 179 -0.17 -15.76 2.97
CA ASP A 179 -0.62 -14.37 2.85
C ASP A 179 -2.14 -14.31 3.03
N GLU A 180 -2.62 -14.55 4.26
CA GLU A 180 -3.99 -14.21 4.67
C GLU A 180 -4.35 -12.72 4.43
N ARG A 181 -3.34 -11.95 4.05
CA ARG A 181 -3.31 -10.53 3.76
C ARG A 181 -4.24 -10.24 2.58
N ALA A 182 -4.04 -10.80 1.37
CA ALA A 182 -4.92 -10.55 0.22
C ALA A 182 -5.51 -11.85 -0.34
N ARG A 183 -6.85 -11.96 -0.29
CA ARG A 183 -7.56 -13.16 -0.73
C ARG A 183 -7.93 -13.14 -2.20
N TRP A 184 -7.86 -11.97 -2.83
CA TRP A 184 -8.40 -11.75 -4.17
C TRP A 184 -7.39 -11.05 -5.06
N SER A 185 -7.33 -11.51 -6.31
CA SER A 185 -6.61 -10.85 -7.38
C SER A 185 -7.31 -9.53 -7.73
N GLY A 186 -6.51 -8.53 -8.13
CA GLY A 186 -6.99 -7.35 -8.82
C GLY A 186 -7.77 -7.74 -10.07
N ARG A 187 -8.75 -6.91 -10.46
CA ARG A 187 -9.65 -7.24 -11.58
C ARG A 187 -9.28 -6.54 -12.88
N ARG A 188 -8.27 -5.67 -12.85
CA ARG A 188 -7.85 -4.85 -13.97
C ARG A 188 -6.42 -4.39 -13.78
N PHE A 189 -5.67 -4.33 -14.87
CA PHE A 189 -4.43 -3.58 -14.95
C PHE A 189 -4.63 -2.27 -15.71
N ALA A 190 -4.12 -1.17 -15.18
CA ALA A 190 -4.19 0.12 -15.84
C ALA A 190 -2.98 1.00 -15.48
N THR A 191 -2.62 1.89 -16.40
CA THR A 191 -1.49 2.80 -16.23
C THR A 191 -1.96 4.16 -15.73
N ILE A 192 -1.04 4.93 -15.17
CA ILE A 192 -1.24 6.28 -14.67
C ILE A 192 -0.63 7.27 -15.64
N ASP A 193 -1.38 8.29 -16.06
CA ASP A 193 -0.87 9.35 -16.92
C ASP A 193 0.20 10.19 -16.18
N LEU A 194 1.34 10.41 -16.84
CA LEU A 194 2.44 11.24 -16.31
C LEU A 194 2.39 12.69 -16.81
N ALA A 195 1.42 13.06 -17.65
CA ALA A 195 1.20 14.45 -18.08
C ALA A 195 1.10 15.46 -16.91
N PRO A 196 0.53 15.13 -15.73
CA PRO A 196 0.55 16.03 -14.58
C PRO A 196 1.94 16.36 -14.04
N LEU A 197 2.93 15.49 -14.30
CA LEU A 197 4.35 15.72 -14.00
C LEU A 197 5.10 16.34 -15.20
N GLY A 198 4.38 16.71 -16.26
CA GLY A 198 4.97 17.24 -17.49
C GLY A 198 5.87 16.21 -18.16
N VAL A 199 5.44 14.94 -18.24
CA VAL A 199 6.16 13.86 -18.92
C VAL A 199 5.18 13.11 -19.81
N ASP A 200 5.52 12.95 -21.09
CA ASP A 200 4.74 12.14 -22.01
C ASP A 200 4.84 10.64 -21.65
N GLY A 201 3.71 9.94 -21.73
CA GLY A 201 3.58 8.51 -21.48
C GLY A 201 2.98 8.20 -20.12
N SER A 202 3.08 6.94 -19.70
CA SER A 202 2.39 6.45 -18.50
C SER A 202 3.31 5.73 -17.52
N LEU A 203 2.84 5.60 -16.29
CA LEU A 203 3.44 4.82 -15.21
C LEU A 203 2.60 3.56 -15.00
N ALA A 204 3.25 2.40 -15.01
CA ALA A 204 2.68 1.15 -14.50
C ALA A 204 3.11 0.89 -13.06
N VAL A 205 2.27 0.22 -12.27
CA VAL A 205 2.59 -0.21 -10.91
C VAL A 205 2.42 -1.72 -10.81
N LEU A 206 3.44 -2.44 -10.36
CA LEU A 206 3.40 -3.89 -10.10
C LEU A 206 3.85 -4.20 -8.67
N PHE A 207 3.30 -5.27 -8.10
CA PHE A 207 3.69 -5.80 -6.79
C PHE A 207 4.71 -6.91 -6.98
N GLY A 208 5.54 -7.21 -5.97
CA GLY A 208 6.64 -8.20 -6.05
C GLY A 208 6.36 -9.40 -6.97
N ASN A 209 5.35 -10.22 -6.64
CA ASN A 209 4.99 -11.39 -7.44
C ASN A 209 4.36 -11.05 -8.79
N ASP A 210 3.67 -9.90 -8.95
CA ASP A 210 3.13 -9.49 -10.24
C ASP A 210 4.22 -9.31 -11.29
N LEU A 211 5.40 -8.82 -10.89
CA LEU A 211 6.53 -8.75 -11.81
C LEU A 211 7.05 -10.15 -12.16
N ARG A 212 7.18 -11.04 -11.17
CA ARG A 212 7.68 -12.42 -11.37
C ARG A 212 6.76 -13.20 -12.29
N ASP A 213 5.45 -13.10 -12.05
CA ASP A 213 4.40 -13.91 -12.64
C ASP A 213 3.69 -13.17 -13.80
N ARG A 214 4.24 -12.04 -14.27
CA ARG A 214 3.68 -11.19 -15.35
C ARG A 214 3.37 -11.92 -16.66
N SER A 215 3.96 -13.10 -16.88
CA SER A 215 3.72 -13.94 -18.05
C SER A 215 2.52 -14.89 -17.89
N ASP A 216 1.83 -14.85 -16.74
CA ASP A 216 0.58 -15.58 -16.51
C ASP A 216 -0.41 -15.30 -17.65
N ALA A 217 -1.04 -16.36 -18.17
CA ALA A 217 -1.90 -16.26 -19.34
C ALA A 217 -3.12 -15.35 -19.13
N VAL A 218 -3.56 -15.15 -17.88
CA VAL A 218 -4.68 -14.27 -17.54
C VAL A 218 -4.31 -12.80 -17.73
N TRP A 219 -3.09 -12.40 -17.34
CA TRP A 219 -2.69 -10.99 -17.28
C TRP A 219 -1.70 -10.57 -18.37
N ARG A 220 -1.07 -11.52 -19.07
CA ARG A 220 0.01 -11.26 -20.02
C ARG A 220 -0.37 -10.18 -21.03
N ASP A 221 -1.49 -10.34 -21.72
CA ASP A 221 -1.88 -9.42 -22.79
C ASP A 221 -2.17 -8.01 -22.26
N GLU A 222 -2.82 -7.90 -21.09
CA GLU A 222 -3.09 -6.61 -20.44
C GLU A 222 -1.79 -5.93 -19.98
N ILE A 223 -0.89 -6.68 -19.35
CA ILE A 223 0.40 -6.15 -18.87
C ILE A 223 1.29 -5.77 -20.05
N GLU A 224 1.44 -6.62 -21.06
CA GLU A 224 2.28 -6.35 -22.24
C GLU A 224 1.77 -5.13 -23.00
N ALA A 225 0.46 -5.03 -23.24
CA ALA A 225 -0.14 -3.87 -23.91
C ALA A 225 0.11 -2.58 -23.11
N ALA A 226 -0.13 -2.61 -21.80
CA ALA A 226 0.10 -1.46 -20.93
C ALA A 226 1.58 -1.05 -20.85
N LEU A 227 2.50 -2.02 -20.78
CA LEU A 227 3.93 -1.75 -20.72
C LEU A 227 4.50 -1.23 -22.04
N GLY A 228 3.89 -1.54 -23.18
CA GLY A 228 4.29 -1.03 -24.50
C GLY A 228 4.31 0.50 -24.59
N ASP A 229 3.39 1.15 -23.87
CA ASP A 229 3.23 2.61 -23.83
C ASP A 229 3.67 3.24 -22.49
N CYS A 230 4.25 2.43 -21.59
CA CYS A 230 4.75 2.92 -20.30
C CYS A 230 6.10 3.59 -20.44
N ARG A 231 6.21 4.79 -19.88
CA ARG A 231 7.47 5.49 -19.69
C ARG A 231 8.21 5.00 -18.44
N LEU A 232 7.46 4.63 -17.41
CA LEU A 232 7.98 4.17 -16.13
C LEU A 232 7.23 2.92 -15.66
N LEU A 233 7.95 2.05 -14.95
CA LEU A 233 7.40 0.94 -14.21
C LEU A 233 7.85 1.03 -12.75
N ALA A 234 6.93 1.26 -11.83
CA ALA A 234 7.16 1.19 -10.40
C ALA A 234 6.86 -0.24 -9.92
N VAL A 235 7.86 -0.89 -9.34
CA VAL A 235 7.68 -2.21 -8.72
C VAL A 235 7.81 -2.03 -7.22
N ILE A 236 6.71 -2.24 -6.49
CA ILE A 236 6.71 -2.26 -5.03
C ILE A 236 6.94 -3.69 -4.57
N ALA A 237 7.99 -3.90 -3.77
CA ALA A 237 8.35 -5.24 -3.27
C ALA A 237 8.59 -5.21 -1.76
N SER A 238 8.27 -6.33 -1.12
CA SER A 238 8.64 -6.61 0.26
C SER A 238 9.99 -7.34 0.33
N PRO A 239 10.92 -6.94 1.22
CA PRO A 239 12.19 -7.64 1.40
C PRO A 239 12.00 -9.07 1.92
N TYR A 240 10.85 -9.40 2.50
CA TYR A 240 10.54 -10.73 3.02
C TYR A 240 10.12 -11.74 1.94
N LEU A 241 9.96 -11.29 0.68
CA LEU A 241 9.68 -12.17 -0.47
C LEU A 241 10.92 -12.93 -0.98
N PHE A 242 12.09 -12.68 -0.39
CA PHE A 242 13.36 -13.32 -0.78
C PHE A 242 13.94 -14.23 0.31
N SER A 243 13.11 -14.88 1.12
CA SER A 243 13.61 -16.05 1.85
C SER A 243 13.83 -17.15 0.80
N PRO A 244 15.08 -17.61 0.58
CA PRO A 244 15.29 -18.76 -0.29
C PRO A 244 14.54 -19.94 0.33
N ALA A 245 13.70 -20.57 -0.49
CA ALA A 245 13.21 -21.92 -0.21
C ALA A 245 14.39 -22.92 -0.25
#